data_AF-A0A558AHS1-F1
#
_entry.id   AF-A0A558AHS1-F1
#
_cell.length_a   1.000
_cell.length_b   1.000
_cell.length_c   1.000
_cell.angle_alpha   90.00
_cell.angle_beta   90.00
_cell.angle_gamma   90.00
#
_symmetry.space_group_name_H-M   'P 1'
#
loop_
_entity.id
_entity.type
_entity.pdbx_description
1 polymer ?
#
loop_
_entity_poly.entity_id
_entity_poly.type
_entity_poly.pdbx_seq_one_letter_code
_entity_poly.pdbx_strand_id
1 'polypeptide(L)'
;MRAYSQYTPWEENEWNPGLLPRVTTVPHEADLAALRSDIAEARTQADVVLVSVHWGDFSRPYVLTDHERRVARVSVEAGADAVLGHHHHLLRGIEFYQGKPVFYGLGHFVFDLPDFENRLAREAYLGRGDEATVRAGKRRFGEYRIGAREGYPLLPFHADGRLTGVAVLRHDGEALRPAFVPWVLGPDNRPRPATEEGELERVAGYLRRCIAEEDLEAVLHEDRTGAGLPLLRVTSS
;
A
#
# COMPACT_ATOMS: atom_id res chain seq x y z
N MET A 1 -10.57 7.60 8.12
CA MET A 1 -9.75 8.81 8.31
C MET A 1 -10.00 9.75 7.16
N ARG A 2 -10.60 10.92 7.40
CA ARG A 2 -10.71 11.96 6.37
C ARG A 2 -9.35 12.63 6.19
N ALA A 3 -9.06 13.06 4.95
CA ALA A 3 -7.91 13.88 4.63
C ALA A 3 -8.28 14.91 3.57
N TYR A 4 -7.56 16.03 3.56
CA TYR A 4 -7.71 17.11 2.61
C TYR A 4 -6.55 17.10 1.63
N SER A 5 -6.82 17.35 0.35
CA SER A 5 -5.79 17.62 -0.65
C SER A 5 -5.55 19.13 -0.74
N GLN A 6 -4.27 19.51 -0.74
CA GLN A 6 -3.84 20.87 -0.99
C GLN A 6 -3.08 20.92 -2.31
N TYR A 7 -3.28 21.99 -3.07
CA TYR A 7 -2.63 22.24 -4.34
C TYR A 7 -1.78 23.50 -4.20
N THR A 8 -0.46 23.35 -4.25
CA THR A 8 0.48 24.47 -4.16
C THR A 8 1.42 24.47 -5.37
N PRO A 9 2.02 25.61 -5.74
CA PRO A 9 3.21 25.60 -6.58
C PRO A 9 4.33 24.77 -5.94
N TRP A 10 5.28 24.29 -6.75
CA TRP A 10 6.52 23.70 -6.24
C TRP A 10 7.47 24.78 -5.70
N GLU A 11 7.48 25.94 -6.36
CA GLU A 11 8.27 27.10 -6.00
C GLU A 11 7.42 28.38 -6.03
N GLU A 12 7.78 29.36 -5.20
CA GLU A 12 7.06 30.64 -5.14
C GLU A 12 7.11 31.42 -6.47
N ASN A 13 8.10 31.15 -7.33
CA ASN A 13 8.34 31.86 -8.60
C ASN A 13 8.03 30.99 -9.84
N GLU A 14 7.14 30.03 -9.71
CA GLU A 14 6.78 29.12 -10.80
C GLU A 14 5.70 29.74 -11.71
N TRP A 15 6.12 30.42 -12.79
CA TRP A 15 5.24 31.21 -13.67
C TRP A 15 4.84 30.52 -14.98
N ASN A 16 5.32 29.29 -15.24
CA ASN A 16 5.06 28.60 -16.49
C ASN A 16 3.60 28.15 -16.59
N PRO A 17 2.81 28.64 -17.56
CA PRO A 17 1.42 28.25 -17.70
C PRO A 17 1.27 26.74 -17.94
N GLY A 18 0.39 26.09 -17.18
CA GLY A 18 0.06 24.68 -17.36
C GLY A 18 0.95 23.68 -16.60
N LEU A 19 1.86 24.14 -15.74
CA LEU A 19 2.58 23.25 -14.82
C LEU A 19 1.63 22.60 -13.81
N LEU A 20 1.91 21.33 -13.47
CA LEU A 20 1.13 20.58 -12.50
C LEU A 20 1.43 21.09 -11.08
N PRO A 21 0.40 21.35 -10.25
CA PRO A 21 0.63 21.73 -8.87
C PRO A 21 1.24 20.57 -8.09
N ARG A 22 2.01 20.91 -7.04
CA ARG A 22 2.32 19.99 -5.96
C ARG A 22 1.02 19.64 -5.23
N VAL A 23 0.76 18.34 -5.07
CA VAL A 23 -0.40 17.84 -4.34
C VAL A 23 0.09 17.28 -3.01
N THR A 24 -0.28 17.91 -1.90
CA THR A 24 -0.02 17.40 -0.55
C THR A 24 -1.33 16.99 0.12
N THR A 25 -1.24 16.15 1.15
CA THR A 25 -2.41 15.66 1.90
C THR A 25 -2.30 15.91 3.39
N VAL A 26 -3.39 16.34 4.03
CA VAL A 26 -3.41 16.62 5.47
C VAL A 26 -4.57 15.85 6.11
N PRO A 27 -4.33 14.99 7.11
CA PRO A 27 -5.41 14.29 7.80
C PRO A 27 -6.31 15.28 8.55
N HIS A 28 -7.59 14.96 8.67
CA HIS A 28 -8.53 15.77 9.43
C HIS A 28 -8.20 15.66 10.94
N GLU A 29 -7.84 16.78 11.58
CA GLU A 29 -7.33 16.79 12.95
C GLU A 29 -8.27 16.12 13.97
N ALA A 30 -9.58 16.33 13.87
CA ALA A 30 -10.53 15.65 14.78
C ALA A 30 -10.53 14.11 14.62
N ASP A 31 -10.36 13.59 13.39
CA ASP A 31 -10.29 12.15 13.15
C ASP A 31 -8.94 11.60 13.65
N LEU A 32 -7.87 12.39 13.54
CA LEU A 32 -6.55 12.06 14.06
C LEU A 32 -6.53 12.02 15.60
N ALA A 33 -7.21 12.97 16.24
CA ALA A 33 -7.40 12.98 17.69
C ALA A 33 -8.24 11.79 18.17
N ALA A 34 -9.33 11.47 17.47
CA ALA A 34 -10.14 10.29 17.76
C ALA A 34 -9.30 9.00 17.64
N LEU A 35 -8.54 8.85 16.54
CA LEU A 35 -7.64 7.70 16.34
C LEU A 35 -6.62 7.57 17.49
N ARG A 36 -5.99 8.68 17.91
CA ARG A 36 -5.06 8.67 19.05
C ARG A 36 -5.75 8.15 20.33
N SER A 37 -6.96 8.65 20.60
CA SER A 37 -7.74 8.24 21.78
C SER A 37 -8.10 6.75 21.73
N ASP A 38 -8.56 6.26 20.58
CA ASP A 38 -8.96 4.87 20.40
C ASP A 38 -7.78 3.91 20.59
N ILE A 39 -6.60 4.26 20.08
CA ILE A 39 -5.38 3.46 20.25
C ILE A 39 -4.92 3.46 21.71
N ALA A 40 -4.92 4.63 22.35
CA ALA A 40 -4.53 4.75 23.76
C ALA A 40 -5.45 3.92 24.67
N GLU A 41 -6.75 3.92 24.41
CA GLU A 41 -7.72 3.09 25.13
C GLU A 41 -7.45 1.60 24.87
N ALA A 42 -7.29 1.18 23.61
CA ALA A 42 -7.00 -0.21 23.26
C ALA A 42 -5.72 -0.73 23.94
N ARG A 43 -4.70 0.13 24.08
CA ARG A 43 -3.44 -0.20 24.76
C ARG A 43 -3.61 -0.55 26.24
N THR A 44 -4.66 -0.06 26.89
CA THR A 44 -5.00 -0.44 28.28
C THR A 44 -5.64 -1.81 28.39
N GLN A 45 -6.17 -2.35 27.29
CA GLN A 45 -6.97 -3.58 27.25
C GLN A 45 -6.27 -4.74 26.55
N ALA A 46 -5.12 -4.51 25.90
CA ALA A 46 -4.42 -5.51 25.10
C ALA A 46 -2.90 -5.48 25.28
N ASP A 47 -2.28 -6.66 25.20
CA ASP A 47 -0.82 -6.81 25.20
C ASP A 47 -0.20 -6.30 23.89
N VAL A 48 -0.92 -6.47 22.78
CA VAL A 48 -0.52 -6.10 21.42
C VAL A 48 -1.63 -5.29 20.76
N VAL A 49 -1.30 -4.10 20.26
CA VAL A 49 -2.25 -3.24 19.52
C VAL A 49 -1.84 -3.14 18.05
N LEU A 50 -2.72 -3.57 17.15
CA LEU A 50 -2.51 -3.48 15.70
C LEU A 50 -3.51 -2.48 15.11
N VAL A 51 -3.03 -1.60 14.24
CA VAL A 51 -3.88 -0.61 13.57
C VAL A 51 -3.97 -0.96 12.09
N SER A 52 -5.19 -1.28 11.61
CA SER A 52 -5.45 -1.49 10.18
C SER A 52 -6.11 -0.26 9.59
N VAL A 53 -5.59 0.26 8.47
CA VAL A 53 -6.09 1.50 7.89
C VAL A 53 -6.24 1.42 6.37
N HIS A 54 -7.39 1.90 5.89
CA HIS A 54 -7.68 2.09 4.48
C HIS A 54 -7.30 3.52 4.05
N TRP A 55 -6.24 3.70 3.26
CA TRP A 55 -5.69 5.04 2.96
C TRP A 55 -4.97 5.16 1.61
N GLY A 56 -4.53 6.37 1.29
CA GLY A 56 -3.52 6.58 0.26
C GLY A 56 -4.03 6.69 -1.17
N ASP A 57 -3.07 6.76 -2.09
CA ASP A 57 -3.30 6.93 -3.53
C ASP A 57 -3.08 5.60 -4.25
N PHE A 58 -4.14 5.08 -4.87
CA PHE A 58 -4.08 3.85 -5.68
C PHE A 58 -3.56 4.09 -7.11
N SER A 59 -3.37 5.35 -7.52
CA SER A 59 -3.08 5.71 -8.90
C SER A 59 -1.60 5.86 -9.23
N ARG A 60 -0.75 6.07 -8.23
CA ARG A 60 0.71 6.23 -8.38
C ARG A 60 1.41 5.05 -7.74
N PRO A 61 2.31 4.33 -8.43
CA PRO A 61 3.11 3.29 -7.81
C PRO A 61 4.21 3.91 -6.92
N TYR A 62 4.72 3.12 -5.97
CA TYR A 62 5.89 3.42 -5.13
C TYR A 62 5.75 4.60 -4.14
N VAL A 63 4.90 5.58 -4.43
CA VAL A 63 4.79 6.83 -3.68
C VAL A 63 3.77 6.73 -2.53
N LEU A 64 4.09 7.35 -1.39
CA LEU A 64 3.16 7.58 -0.29
C LEU A 64 2.68 9.03 -0.29
N THR A 65 1.43 9.23 0.08
CA THR A 65 0.90 10.56 0.37
C THR A 65 1.25 10.99 1.79
N ASP A 66 1.33 12.30 2.06
CA ASP A 66 1.76 12.80 3.37
C ASP A 66 0.84 12.33 4.52
N HIS A 67 -0.47 12.19 4.27
CA HIS A 67 -1.41 11.74 5.28
C HIS A 67 -1.18 10.28 5.68
N GLU A 68 -0.70 9.42 4.78
CA GLU A 68 -0.39 8.02 5.13
C GLU A 68 0.72 7.97 6.17
N ARG A 69 1.83 8.67 5.89
CA ARG A 69 2.96 8.77 6.83
C ARG A 69 2.53 9.40 8.15
N ARG A 70 1.75 10.48 8.10
CA ARG A 70 1.28 11.16 9.31
C ARG A 70 0.41 10.23 10.15
N VAL A 71 -0.59 9.56 9.55
CA VAL A 71 -1.50 8.67 10.27
C VAL A 71 -0.76 7.46 10.84
N ALA A 72 0.17 6.86 10.08
CA ALA A 72 0.98 5.74 10.55
C ALA A 72 1.83 6.12 11.78
N ARG A 73 2.59 7.23 11.69
CA ARG A 73 3.45 7.70 12.79
C ARG A 73 2.66 8.06 14.03
N VAL A 74 1.53 8.74 13.86
CA VAL A 74 0.61 9.04 14.97
C VAL A 74 0.07 7.78 15.63
N SER A 75 -0.20 6.74 14.84
CA SER A 75 -0.70 5.47 15.38
C SER A 75 0.34 4.82 16.29
N VAL A 76 1.60 4.81 15.87
CA VAL A 76 2.72 4.33 16.69
C VAL A 76 2.92 5.20 17.93
N GLU A 77 2.95 6.53 17.78
CA GLU A 77 3.05 7.47 18.91
C GLU A 77 1.95 7.25 19.96
N ALA A 78 0.75 6.85 19.54
CA ALA A 78 -0.39 6.60 20.42
C ALA A 78 -0.36 5.22 21.12
N GLY A 79 0.59 4.34 20.75
CA GLY A 79 0.79 3.04 21.38
C GLY A 79 0.52 1.82 20.50
N ALA A 80 0.38 1.99 19.18
CA ALA A 80 0.28 0.84 18.27
C ALA A 80 1.62 0.10 18.18
N ASP A 81 1.57 -1.23 18.22
CA ASP A 81 2.72 -2.11 18.05
C ASP A 81 3.05 -2.38 16.57
N ALA A 82 2.07 -2.23 15.69
CA ALA A 82 2.28 -2.25 14.24
C ALA A 82 1.10 -1.57 13.51
N VAL A 83 1.37 -1.09 12.30
CA VAL A 83 0.36 -0.48 11.44
C VAL A 83 0.30 -1.20 10.09
N LEU A 84 -0.91 -1.55 9.64
CA LEU A 84 -1.19 -2.35 8.45
C LEU A 84 -2.07 -1.54 7.49
N GLY A 85 -1.44 -0.96 6.48
CA GLY A 85 -2.10 -0.18 5.44
C GLY A 85 -2.59 -1.05 4.28
N HIS A 86 -3.69 -0.62 3.68
CA HIS A 86 -4.27 -1.20 2.47
C HIS A 86 -5.10 -0.13 1.74
N HIS A 87 -5.49 -0.41 0.48
CA HIS A 87 -6.33 0.40 -0.46
C HIS A 87 -5.64 0.59 -1.80
N HIS A 88 -4.31 0.75 -1.83
CA HIS A 88 -3.55 1.15 -3.02
C HIS A 88 -3.66 0.22 -4.22
N HIS A 89 -4.18 -0.99 -4.03
CA HIS A 89 -4.21 -2.04 -5.05
C HIS A 89 -2.79 -2.44 -5.54
N LEU A 90 -1.78 -2.09 -4.75
CA LEU A 90 -0.35 -2.24 -4.99
C LEU A 90 0.32 -2.46 -3.64
N LEU A 91 1.49 -3.09 -3.64
CA LEU A 91 2.37 -3.05 -2.47
C LEU A 91 2.87 -1.62 -2.22
N ARG A 92 3.16 -1.32 -0.96
CA ARG A 92 3.91 -0.13 -0.55
C ARG A 92 5.04 -0.53 0.40
N GLY A 93 5.93 0.42 0.64
CA GLY A 93 7.11 0.21 1.45
C GLY A 93 6.79 -0.17 2.89
N ILE A 94 7.81 -0.67 3.58
CA ILE A 94 7.77 -1.00 4.99
C ILE A 94 8.71 -0.02 5.69
N GLU A 95 8.32 0.48 6.86
CA GLU A 95 9.12 1.39 7.68
C GLU A 95 9.17 0.85 9.10
N PHE A 96 10.32 0.95 9.76
CA PHE A 96 10.38 0.96 11.22
C PHE A 96 10.29 2.41 11.68
N TYR A 97 9.22 2.72 12.41
CA TYR A 97 9.09 4.02 13.06
C TYR A 97 9.08 3.81 14.56
N GLN A 98 10.06 4.41 15.27
CA GLN A 98 10.29 4.19 16.71
C GLN A 98 10.34 2.70 17.10
N GLY A 99 10.98 1.87 16.26
CA GLY A 99 11.11 0.43 16.48
C GLY A 99 9.83 -0.39 16.23
N LYS A 100 8.74 0.22 15.77
CA LYS A 100 7.48 -0.46 15.43
C LYS A 100 7.31 -0.55 13.90
N PRO A 101 6.94 -1.72 13.35
CA PRO A 101 6.79 -1.87 11.92
C PRO A 101 5.48 -1.27 11.37
N VAL A 102 5.62 -0.53 10.28
CA VAL A 102 4.53 0.01 9.48
C VAL A 102 4.60 -0.63 8.09
N PHE A 103 3.59 -1.40 7.73
CA PHE A 103 3.40 -1.90 6.37
C PHE A 103 2.43 -0.94 5.66
N TYR A 104 2.93 -0.06 4.80
CA TYR A 104 2.07 0.98 4.23
C TYR A 104 0.98 0.46 3.28
N GLY A 105 1.18 -0.73 2.70
CA GLY A 105 0.29 -1.30 1.70
C GLY A 105 0.65 -2.75 1.41
N LEU A 106 -0.25 -3.68 1.74
CA LEU A 106 -0.04 -5.13 1.56
C LEU A 106 -0.49 -5.67 0.20
N GLY A 107 -0.95 -4.81 -0.72
CA GLY A 107 -1.47 -5.22 -2.02
C GLY A 107 -2.80 -5.97 -1.92
N HIS A 108 -3.05 -6.84 -2.88
CA HIS A 108 -4.29 -7.62 -2.96
C HIS A 108 -4.11 -9.02 -2.42
N PHE A 109 -4.98 -9.48 -1.52
CA PHE A 109 -4.99 -10.89 -1.10
C PHE A 109 -6.24 -11.62 -1.59
N VAL A 110 -7.40 -10.99 -1.43
CA VAL A 110 -8.66 -11.39 -2.04
C VAL A 110 -9.24 -10.16 -2.71
N PHE A 111 -9.70 -10.31 -3.94
CA PHE A 111 -10.41 -9.26 -4.65
C PHE A 111 -11.60 -9.88 -5.37
N ASP A 112 -12.79 -9.41 -5.08
CA ASP A 112 -13.99 -9.86 -5.78
C ASP A 112 -14.79 -8.64 -6.18
N LEU A 113 -15.12 -8.58 -7.47
CA LEU A 113 -16.00 -7.59 -8.04
C LEU A 113 -17.11 -8.36 -8.75
N PRO A 114 -18.21 -8.68 -8.05
CA PRO A 114 -19.37 -9.26 -8.69
C PRO A 114 -19.85 -8.37 -9.84
N ASP A 115 -20.25 -8.99 -10.94
CA ASP A 115 -20.72 -8.30 -12.15
C ASP A 115 -19.67 -7.37 -12.78
N PHE A 116 -18.40 -7.76 -12.66
CA PHE A 116 -17.24 -6.98 -13.06
C PHE A 116 -17.35 -6.42 -14.49
N GLU A 117 -17.70 -7.24 -15.49
CA GLU A 117 -17.80 -6.79 -16.88
C GLU A 117 -18.84 -5.67 -17.07
N ASN A 118 -19.99 -5.74 -16.39
CA ASN A 118 -21.01 -4.72 -16.45
C ASN A 118 -20.62 -3.46 -15.66
N ARG A 119 -19.89 -3.60 -14.55
CA ARG A 119 -19.30 -2.46 -13.83
C ARG A 119 -18.24 -1.75 -14.66
N LEU A 120 -17.37 -2.50 -15.35
CA LEU A 120 -16.46 -1.95 -16.35
C LEU A 120 -17.23 -1.26 -17.50
N ALA A 121 -18.44 -1.69 -17.86
CA ALA A 121 -19.19 -1.01 -18.92
C ALA A 121 -19.82 0.31 -18.45
N ARG A 122 -20.18 0.42 -17.16
CA ARG A 122 -21.00 1.52 -16.62
C ARG A 122 -20.23 2.56 -15.82
N GLU A 123 -19.16 2.16 -15.13
CA GLU A 123 -18.40 3.04 -14.25
C GLU A 123 -17.17 3.57 -14.99
N ALA A 124 -17.17 4.85 -15.37
CA ALA A 124 -16.06 5.48 -16.11
C ALA A 124 -14.69 5.35 -15.41
N TYR A 125 -14.67 5.14 -14.10
CA TYR A 125 -13.45 4.92 -13.31
C TYR A 125 -12.87 3.50 -13.46
N LEU A 126 -13.73 2.51 -13.63
CA LEU A 126 -13.34 1.11 -13.87
C LEU A 126 -13.27 0.79 -15.37
N GLY A 127 -13.89 1.61 -16.22
CA GLY A 127 -14.55 1.08 -17.40
C GLY A 127 -13.87 1.12 -18.76
N ARG A 128 -14.51 0.41 -19.72
CA ARG A 128 -14.19 0.44 -21.15
C ARG A 128 -14.49 1.80 -21.80
N GLY A 129 -15.37 2.61 -21.19
CA GLY A 129 -15.65 4.00 -21.55
C GLY A 129 -16.00 4.24 -23.02
N ASP A 130 -16.34 5.48 -23.40
CA ASP A 130 -16.13 5.88 -24.79
C ASP A 130 -14.62 6.12 -25.03
N GLU A 131 -14.20 6.25 -26.30
CA GLU A 131 -12.78 6.46 -26.60
C GLU A 131 -12.20 7.71 -25.93
N ALA A 132 -13.03 8.75 -25.72
CA ALA A 132 -12.59 9.98 -25.07
C ALA A 132 -12.26 9.74 -23.60
N THR A 133 -13.08 8.97 -22.90
CA THR A 133 -12.90 8.54 -21.51
C THR A 133 -11.66 7.67 -21.38
N VAL A 134 -11.46 6.71 -22.30
CA VAL A 134 -10.26 5.87 -22.31
C VAL A 134 -9.00 6.70 -22.54
N ARG A 135 -9.02 7.64 -23.49
CA ARG A 135 -7.91 8.56 -23.74
C ARG A 135 -7.62 9.44 -22.51
N ALA A 136 -8.65 9.96 -21.85
CA ALA A 136 -8.50 10.77 -20.64
C ALA A 136 -7.92 9.94 -19.48
N GLY A 137 -8.41 8.73 -19.27
CA GLY A 137 -7.87 7.80 -18.27
C GLY A 137 -6.40 7.46 -18.52
N LYS A 138 -6.03 7.17 -19.78
CA LYS A 138 -4.63 6.92 -20.17
C LYS A 138 -3.75 8.15 -19.92
N ARG A 139 -4.24 9.37 -20.20
CA ARG A 139 -3.51 10.61 -19.91
C ARG A 139 -3.32 10.84 -18.41
N ARG A 140 -4.31 10.49 -17.59
CA ARG A 140 -4.31 10.75 -16.15
C ARG A 140 -3.53 9.71 -15.34
N PHE A 141 -3.71 8.43 -15.66
CA PHE A 141 -3.21 7.31 -14.85
C PHE A 141 -2.17 6.44 -15.57
N GLY A 142 -1.85 6.74 -16.83
CA GLY A 142 -0.88 5.97 -17.61
C GLY A 142 -1.25 4.49 -17.69
N GLU A 143 -0.27 3.62 -17.44
CA GLU A 143 -0.43 2.17 -17.43
C GLU A 143 -1.14 1.63 -16.17
N TYR A 144 -1.16 2.41 -15.09
CA TYR A 144 -1.79 2.09 -13.81
C TYR A 144 -3.29 2.38 -13.77
N ARG A 145 -3.87 2.85 -14.88
CA ARG A 145 -5.33 2.97 -15.02
C ARG A 145 -6.03 1.64 -14.70
N ILE A 146 -7.20 1.71 -14.09
CA ILE A 146 -8.04 0.53 -13.90
C ILE A 146 -8.68 0.16 -15.24
N GLY A 147 -8.74 -1.13 -15.56
CA GLY A 147 -9.46 -1.63 -16.74
C GLY A 147 -9.11 -3.07 -17.09
N ALA A 148 -9.74 -3.60 -18.14
CA ALA A 148 -9.54 -4.99 -18.56
C ALA A 148 -8.05 -5.32 -18.80
N ARG A 149 -7.62 -6.49 -18.30
CA ARG A 149 -6.25 -7.01 -18.40
C ARG A 149 -6.26 -8.37 -19.08
N GLU A 150 -5.45 -8.50 -20.13
CA GLU A 150 -5.29 -9.77 -20.82
C GLU A 150 -4.75 -10.84 -19.85
N GLY A 151 -5.37 -12.02 -19.86
CA GLY A 151 -5.04 -13.13 -18.97
C GLY A 151 -5.41 -12.94 -17.49
N TYR A 152 -6.03 -11.81 -17.10
CA TYR A 152 -6.44 -11.52 -15.72
C TYR A 152 -7.88 -10.97 -15.70
N PRO A 153 -8.88 -11.84 -15.98
CA PRO A 153 -10.28 -11.42 -16.16
C PRO A 153 -10.93 -10.89 -14.88
N LEU A 154 -10.37 -11.21 -13.70
CA LEU A 154 -10.91 -10.84 -12.39
C LEU A 154 -10.11 -9.74 -11.69
N LEU A 155 -9.01 -9.25 -12.30
CA LEU A 155 -8.11 -8.27 -11.69
C LEU A 155 -7.81 -7.12 -12.68
N PRO A 156 -8.52 -5.97 -12.60
CA PRO A 156 -8.38 -4.85 -13.54
C PRO A 156 -7.10 -4.00 -13.36
N PHE A 157 -6.20 -4.38 -12.46
CA PHE A 157 -5.10 -3.52 -12.05
C PHE A 157 -3.84 -3.74 -12.89
N HIS A 158 -2.87 -2.84 -12.75
CA HIS A 158 -1.56 -2.99 -13.36
C HIS A 158 -0.94 -4.36 -13.01
N ALA A 159 0.04 -4.81 -13.81
CA ALA A 159 0.75 -6.06 -13.54
C ALA A 159 1.36 -6.11 -12.12
N ASP A 160 1.75 -4.95 -11.57
CA ASP A 160 2.26 -4.84 -10.21
C ASP A 160 1.21 -5.10 -9.13
N GLY A 161 -0.08 -4.93 -9.44
CA GLY A 161 -1.17 -5.30 -8.53
C GLY A 161 -1.28 -6.82 -8.30
N ARG A 162 -0.51 -7.61 -9.04
CA ARG A 162 -0.36 -9.05 -8.82
C ARG A 162 0.67 -9.36 -7.73
N LEU A 163 1.56 -8.42 -7.41
CA LEU A 163 2.53 -8.55 -6.34
C LEU A 163 1.82 -8.28 -5.01
N THR A 164 1.95 -9.21 -4.07
CA THR A 164 1.26 -9.15 -2.78
C THR A 164 2.06 -9.90 -1.71
N GLY A 165 1.51 -10.04 -0.51
CA GLY A 165 2.09 -10.90 0.50
C GLY A 165 1.34 -10.88 1.81
N VAL A 166 1.91 -11.61 2.76
CA VAL A 166 1.39 -11.74 4.12
C VAL A 166 2.41 -11.13 5.07
N ALA A 167 1.99 -10.11 5.81
CA ALA A 167 2.74 -9.64 6.97
C ALA A 167 2.64 -10.68 8.09
N VAL A 168 3.79 -11.11 8.61
CA VAL A 168 3.90 -12.06 9.72
C VAL A 168 4.51 -11.31 10.90
N LEU A 169 3.71 -11.13 11.95
CA LEU A 169 4.14 -10.48 13.19
C LEU A 169 4.26 -11.54 14.27
N ARG A 170 5.49 -11.90 14.65
CA ARG A 170 5.74 -12.85 15.74
C ARG A 170 6.03 -12.09 17.03
N HIS A 171 5.25 -12.33 18.08
CA HIS A 171 5.52 -11.78 19.40
C HIS A 171 6.46 -12.72 20.16
N ASP A 172 7.60 -12.22 20.63
CA ASP A 172 8.59 -13.02 21.39
C ASP A 172 8.52 -12.83 22.92
N GLY A 173 7.57 -12.03 23.40
CA GLY A 173 7.39 -11.70 24.81
C GLY A 173 7.77 -10.25 25.12
N GLU A 174 8.62 -9.63 24.30
CA GLU A 174 9.06 -8.24 24.47
C GLU A 174 8.67 -7.37 23.26
N ALA A 175 8.80 -7.89 22.04
CA ALA A 175 8.54 -7.14 20.83
C ALA A 175 7.93 -7.98 19.71
N LEU A 176 7.34 -7.29 18.74
CA LEU A 176 6.96 -7.89 17.46
C LEU A 176 8.18 -7.99 16.56
N ARG A 177 8.45 -9.19 16.06
CA ARG A 177 9.39 -9.46 14.98
C ARG A 177 8.63 -9.55 13.66
N PRO A 178 8.72 -8.52 12.79
CA PRO A 178 8.05 -8.53 11.51
C PRO A 178 8.81 -9.36 10.48
N ALA A 179 8.04 -10.07 9.68
CA ALA A 179 8.48 -10.64 8.43
C ALA A 179 7.39 -10.43 7.38
N PHE A 180 7.77 -10.59 6.12
CA PHE A 180 6.86 -10.53 4.98
C PHE A 180 7.05 -11.79 4.17
N VAL A 181 5.95 -12.50 3.89
CA VAL A 181 5.96 -13.65 2.99
C VAL A 181 5.51 -13.15 1.62
N PRO A 182 6.36 -13.18 0.59
CA PRO A 182 6.00 -12.79 -0.77
C PRO A 182 5.00 -13.74 -1.40
N TRP A 183 3.93 -13.17 -1.97
CA TRP A 183 2.89 -13.89 -2.70
C TRP A 183 2.63 -13.20 -4.03
N VAL A 184 2.00 -13.95 -4.92
CA VAL A 184 1.54 -13.46 -6.22
C VAL A 184 0.09 -13.89 -6.45
N LEU A 185 -0.66 -13.04 -7.16
CA LEU A 185 -1.99 -13.39 -7.65
C LEU A 185 -1.89 -13.99 -9.05
N GLY A 186 -2.51 -15.16 -9.24
CA GLY A 186 -2.67 -15.79 -10.54
C GLY A 186 -3.83 -15.21 -11.37
N PRO A 187 -3.96 -15.64 -12.64
CA PRO A 187 -5.09 -15.32 -13.53
C PRO A 187 -6.48 -15.59 -12.95
N ASP A 188 -6.60 -16.59 -12.09
CA ASP A 188 -7.82 -17.00 -11.38
C ASP A 188 -8.06 -16.18 -10.10
N ASN A 189 -7.24 -15.15 -9.88
CA ASN A 189 -7.25 -14.28 -8.71
C ASN A 189 -7.06 -15.01 -7.38
N ARG A 190 -6.38 -16.16 -7.41
CA ARG A 190 -5.99 -16.89 -6.21
C ARG A 190 -4.58 -16.50 -5.80
N PRO A 191 -4.37 -16.08 -4.54
CA PRO A 191 -3.05 -15.77 -4.05
C PRO A 191 -2.30 -17.09 -3.82
N ARG A 192 -1.03 -17.14 -4.23
CA ARG A 192 -0.09 -18.22 -3.90
C ARG A 192 1.25 -17.67 -3.45
N PRO A 193 2.02 -18.40 -2.63
CA PRO A 193 3.40 -18.04 -2.34
C PRO A 193 4.23 -17.85 -3.62
N ALA A 194 5.15 -16.87 -3.61
CA ALA A 194 6.04 -16.54 -4.72
C ALA A 194 7.22 -17.52 -4.80
N THR A 195 6.94 -18.78 -5.13
CA THR A 195 7.93 -19.87 -5.14
C THR A 195 8.51 -20.19 -6.51
N GLU A 196 7.95 -19.66 -7.59
CA GLU A 196 8.50 -19.89 -8.94
C GLU A 196 9.74 -19.01 -9.20
N GLU A 197 10.52 -19.39 -10.21
CA GLU A 197 11.78 -18.73 -10.54
C GLU A 197 11.57 -17.23 -10.79
N GLY A 198 12.33 -16.41 -10.07
CA GLY A 198 12.29 -14.94 -10.18
C GLY A 198 11.11 -14.25 -9.47
N GLU A 199 10.08 -14.96 -9.00
CA GLU A 199 8.93 -14.31 -8.36
C GLU A 199 9.26 -13.67 -7.02
N LEU A 200 10.07 -14.36 -6.21
CA LEU A 200 10.59 -13.82 -4.95
C LEU A 200 11.28 -12.48 -5.19
N GLU A 201 12.21 -12.42 -6.14
CA GLU A 201 12.96 -11.20 -6.43
C GLU A 201 12.07 -10.12 -7.06
N ARG A 202 11.04 -10.48 -7.82
CA ARG A 202 10.07 -9.51 -8.33
C ARG A 202 9.31 -8.82 -7.19
N VAL A 203 8.81 -9.59 -6.21
CA VAL A 203 8.10 -9.00 -5.06
C VAL A 203 9.07 -8.26 -4.13
N ALA A 204 10.20 -8.87 -3.79
CA ALA A 204 11.20 -8.28 -2.90
C ALA A 204 11.80 -7.01 -3.51
N GLY A 205 12.16 -7.04 -4.79
CA GLY A 205 12.67 -5.89 -5.54
C GLY A 205 11.66 -4.75 -5.62
N TYR A 206 10.36 -5.05 -5.82
CA TYR A 206 9.31 -4.04 -5.79
C TYR A 206 9.21 -3.36 -4.41
N LEU A 207 9.26 -4.14 -3.32
CA LEU A 207 9.26 -3.59 -1.96
C LEU A 207 10.52 -2.77 -1.66
N ARG A 208 11.71 -3.25 -2.04
CA ARG A 208 12.98 -2.49 -1.90
C ARG A 208 12.90 -1.16 -2.62
N ARG A 209 12.30 -1.14 -3.82
CA ARG A 209 12.07 0.10 -4.56
C ARG A 209 11.12 1.05 -3.84
N CYS A 210 10.00 0.56 -3.30
CA CYS A 210 9.10 1.39 -2.49
C CYS A 210 9.82 1.99 -1.27
N ILE A 211 10.64 1.18 -0.58
CA ILE A 211 11.43 1.62 0.58
C ILE A 211 12.41 2.72 0.18
N ALA A 212 13.13 2.53 -0.93
CA ALA A 212 14.14 3.48 -1.40
C ALA A 212 13.53 4.79 -1.95
N GLU A 213 12.45 4.73 -2.72
CA GLU A 213 11.81 5.94 -3.28
C GLU A 213 11.20 6.82 -2.18
N GLU A 214 10.79 6.22 -1.06
CA GLU A 214 10.18 6.90 0.07
C GLU A 214 11.16 7.08 1.25
N ASP A 215 12.45 6.78 1.08
CA ASP A 215 13.46 6.94 2.14
C ASP A 215 12.99 6.35 3.50
N LEU A 216 12.48 5.12 3.46
CA LEU A 216 11.93 4.44 4.65
C LEU A 216 13.03 3.67 5.39
N GLU A 217 12.99 3.73 6.72
CA GLU A 217 13.92 2.99 7.59
C GLU A 217 13.55 1.49 7.64
N ALA A 218 13.98 0.72 6.64
CA ALA A 218 13.80 -0.74 6.63
C ALA A 218 14.79 -1.47 5.71
N VAL A 219 15.20 -2.67 6.12
CA VAL A 219 16.02 -3.59 5.32
C VAL A 219 15.34 -4.94 5.24
N LEU A 220 15.28 -5.51 4.02
CA LEU A 220 14.69 -6.81 3.75
C LEU A 220 15.79 -7.87 3.61
N HIS A 221 15.75 -8.87 4.49
CA HIS A 221 16.68 -10.00 4.48
C HIS A 221 15.94 -11.26 4.06
N GLU A 222 16.41 -11.92 2.99
CA GLU A 222 15.89 -13.24 2.63
C GLU A 222 16.25 -14.25 3.72
N ASP A 223 15.23 -14.90 4.27
CA ASP A 223 15.37 -16.00 5.21
C ASP A 223 14.76 -17.26 4.58
N ARG A 224 15.62 -18.24 4.29
CA ARG A 224 15.21 -19.52 3.68
C ARG A 224 14.98 -20.61 4.72
N THR A 225 14.90 -20.29 6.01
CA THR A 225 14.85 -21.31 7.05
C THR A 225 13.44 -21.91 7.25
N GLY A 226 13.35 -23.23 7.09
CA GLY A 226 12.44 -24.11 7.85
C GLY A 226 11.14 -24.55 7.19
N ALA A 227 10.37 -23.65 6.56
CA ALA A 227 8.99 -23.96 6.13
C ALA A 227 8.78 -24.12 4.61
N GLY A 228 9.83 -23.94 3.80
CA GLY A 228 9.75 -23.98 2.33
C GLY A 228 9.06 -22.77 1.69
N LEU A 229 8.58 -21.81 2.49
CA LEU A 229 8.02 -20.55 2.00
C LEU A 229 9.11 -19.47 1.88
N PRO A 230 9.04 -18.61 0.86
CA PRO A 230 9.90 -17.43 0.79
C PRO A 230 9.55 -16.49 1.94
N LEU A 231 10.51 -16.19 2.82
CA LEU A 231 10.32 -15.26 3.93
C LEU A 231 11.33 -14.12 3.81
N LEU A 232 10.84 -12.90 3.95
CA LEU A 232 11.68 -11.70 4.09
C LEU A 232 11.59 -11.26 5.53
N ARG A 233 12.68 -11.39 6.30
CA ARG A 233 12.78 -10.72 7.59
C ARG A 233 12.96 -9.23 7.36
N VAL A 234 12.25 -8.43 8.15
CA VAL A 234 12.33 -6.97 8.07
C VAL A 234 13.03 -6.47 9.32
N THR A 235 14.06 -5.64 9.16
CA THR A 235 14.77 -4.98 10.27
C THR A 235 14.87 -3.47 10.03
N SER A 236 15.11 -2.67 11.07
CA SER A 236 15.65 -1.31 10.89
C SER A 236 16.96 -1.36 10.10
N SER A 237 17.25 -0.27 9.39
CA SER A 237 18.54 0.00 8.73
C SER A 237 19.63 0.37 9.71
#